data_AF-A0A938MTG6-F1
#
_entry.id   AF-A0A938MTG6-F1
#
_cell.length_a   1.000
_cell.length_b   1.000
_cell.length_c   1.000
_cell.angle_alpha   90.00
_cell.angle_beta   90.00
_cell.angle_gamma   90.00
#
_symmetry.space_group_name_H-M   'P 1'
#
loop_
_entity.id
_entity.type
_entity.pdbx_description
1 polymer ?
#
loop_
_entity_poly.entity_id
_entity_poly.type
_entity_poly.pdbx_seq_one_letter_code
_entity_poly.pdbx_strand_id
1 'polypeptide(L)'
;MLHEEPPEKIAPASTPDYTLVMIEAGADRQRMVRALCRVNNCSESAARALLGRPMPVVVNADLSYGDAALGQFELVCCDALSVIIPSEVVANAEPSYLGDLLTRLRQSDEFQQVTLRLERLPAGEAATRFLRQFLGLSEAECKAPLFPLESRMCRKKARIMAHWGHRIRAELKVVVDPRDK
;
A
#
# COMPACT_ATOMS: atom_id res chain seq x y z
N MET A 1 0.12 -60.10 -2.16
CA MET A 1 -0.60 -59.02 -1.45
C MET A 1 0.42 -58.02 -0.97
N LEU A 2 0.45 -56.84 -1.59
CA LEU A 2 1.26 -55.68 -1.19
C LEU A 2 0.36 -54.47 -1.48
N HIS A 3 -0.46 -54.09 -0.51
CA HIS A 3 -1.07 -52.76 -0.50
C HIS A 3 -0.10 -51.87 0.27
N GLU A 4 0.73 -51.13 -0.47
CA GLU A 4 1.33 -49.91 0.06
C GLU A 4 0.26 -48.83 -0.08
N GLU A 5 -0.46 -48.58 1.00
CA GLU A 5 -1.20 -47.32 1.12
C GLU A 5 -0.18 -46.18 1.02
N PRO A 6 -0.36 -45.21 0.11
CA PRO A 6 0.52 -44.07 0.07
C PRO A 6 0.41 -43.36 1.43
N PRO A 7 1.53 -43.01 2.07
CA PRO A 7 1.48 -42.34 3.36
C PRO A 7 0.58 -41.12 3.25
N GLU A 8 -0.30 -40.94 4.24
CA GLU A 8 -1.06 -39.70 4.40
C GLU A 8 -0.08 -38.56 4.24
N LYS A 9 -0.21 -37.81 3.14
CA LYS A 9 0.46 -36.52 3.00
C LYS A 9 -0.12 -35.65 4.10
N ILE A 10 0.53 -35.66 5.26
CA ILE A 10 0.40 -34.61 6.27
C ILE A 10 0.87 -33.34 5.55
N ALA A 11 -0.09 -32.60 5.01
CA ALA A 11 0.18 -31.28 4.46
C ALA A 11 0.84 -30.45 5.57
N PRO A 12 1.89 -29.67 5.29
CA PRO A 12 2.46 -28.78 6.28
C PRO A 12 1.38 -27.82 6.82
N ALA A 13 1.54 -27.45 8.08
CA ALA A 13 0.67 -26.60 8.88
C ALA A 13 0.23 -25.32 8.16
N SER A 14 -0.98 -24.85 8.50
CA SER A 14 -1.67 -23.64 8.03
C SER A 14 -0.75 -22.59 7.39
N THR A 15 -1.08 -22.17 6.16
CA THR A 15 -0.46 -21.00 5.52
C THR A 15 -0.35 -19.86 6.53
N PRO A 16 0.84 -19.25 6.72
CA PRO A 16 0.99 -18.20 7.71
C PRO A 16 0.10 -17.01 7.37
N ASP A 17 -0.61 -16.53 8.38
CA ASP A 17 -1.51 -15.39 8.28
C ASP A 17 -0.77 -14.08 8.53
N TYR A 18 -1.24 -13.01 7.89
CA TYR A 18 -0.66 -11.68 7.95
C TYR A 18 -1.69 -10.65 8.36
N THR A 19 -1.22 -9.65 9.10
CA THR A 19 -1.97 -8.48 9.52
C THR A 19 -1.47 -7.26 8.76
N LEU A 20 -2.40 -6.51 8.16
CA LEU A 20 -2.15 -5.22 7.53
C LEU A 20 -2.32 -4.12 8.58
N VAL A 21 -1.25 -3.40 8.88
CA VAL A 21 -1.24 -2.28 9.84
C VAL A 21 -1.02 -0.97 9.09
N MET A 22 -1.83 0.03 9.38
CA MET A 22 -1.64 1.40 8.93
C MET A 22 -0.95 2.20 10.03
N ILE A 23 0.22 2.73 9.72
CA ILE A 23 1.06 3.54 10.61
C ILE A 23 0.63 5.01 10.54
N GLU A 24 0.30 5.50 9.34
CA GLU A 24 -0.11 6.87 9.10
C GLU A 24 -1.13 6.89 7.96
N ALA A 25 -2.22 7.64 8.14
CA ALA A 25 -3.24 7.78 7.12
C ALA A 25 -2.84 8.85 6.09
N GLY A 26 -3.22 8.63 4.83
CA GLY A 26 -3.07 9.63 3.78
C GLY A 26 -3.98 10.85 4.00
N ALA A 27 -3.62 11.98 3.38
CA ALA A 27 -4.33 13.25 3.53
C ALA A 27 -5.73 13.25 2.90
N ASP A 28 -5.92 12.56 1.76
CA ASP A 28 -7.22 12.46 1.10
C ASP A 28 -8.11 11.43 1.81
N ARG A 29 -8.91 11.92 2.76
CA ARG A 29 -9.82 11.08 3.55
C ARG A 29 -10.85 10.33 2.71
N GLN A 30 -11.32 10.90 1.60
CA GLN A 30 -12.34 10.22 0.79
C GLN A 30 -11.73 9.05 0.01
N ARG A 31 -10.53 9.22 -0.54
CA ARG A 31 -9.78 8.13 -1.18
C ARG A 31 -9.46 7.03 -0.17
N MET A 32 -9.02 7.42 1.03
CA MET A 32 -8.77 6.48 2.13
C MET A 32 -10.00 5.66 2.51
N VAL A 33 -11.18 6.28 2.65
CA VAL A 33 -12.43 5.55 2.94
C VAL A 33 -12.72 4.52 1.85
N ARG A 34 -12.64 4.91 0.57
CA ARG A 34 -12.89 3.99 -0.54
C ARG A 34 -11.89 2.83 -0.60
N ALA A 35 -10.61 3.11 -0.31
CA ALA A 35 -9.59 2.07 -0.21
C ALA A 35 -9.91 1.10 0.94
N LEU A 36 -10.21 1.61 2.13
CA LEU A 36 -10.54 0.78 3.29
C LEU A 36 -11.80 -0.05 3.10
N CYS A 37 -12.82 0.46 2.41
CA CYS A 37 -14.00 -0.31 2.02
C CYS A 37 -13.61 -1.50 1.13
N ARG A 38 -12.72 -1.31 0.15
CA ARG A 38 -12.22 -2.41 -0.71
C ARG A 38 -11.38 -3.42 0.06
N VAL A 39 -10.47 -2.94 0.91
CA VAL A 39 -9.54 -3.79 1.68
C VAL A 39 -10.26 -4.65 2.73
N ASN A 40 -11.31 -4.11 3.35
CA ASN A 40 -12.02 -4.80 4.43
C ASN A 40 -13.39 -5.36 4.01
N ASN A 41 -13.78 -5.16 2.76
CA ASN A 41 -15.14 -5.41 2.28
C ASN A 41 -16.22 -4.86 3.25
N CYS A 42 -16.06 -3.60 3.66
CA CYS A 42 -16.86 -2.98 4.72
C CYS A 42 -17.61 -1.73 4.26
N SER A 43 -18.58 -1.29 5.06
CA SER A 43 -19.34 -0.05 4.79
C SER A 43 -18.47 1.20 4.92
N GLU A 44 -18.90 2.29 4.27
CA GLU A 44 -18.24 3.59 4.45
C GLU A 44 -18.21 4.05 5.91
N SER A 45 -19.27 3.76 6.68
CA SER A 45 -19.33 4.12 8.09
C SER A 45 -18.26 3.40 8.91
N ALA A 46 -18.05 2.10 8.66
CA ALA A 46 -17.00 1.32 9.32
C ALA A 46 -15.60 1.81 8.92
N ALA A 47 -15.37 2.09 7.63
CA ALA A 47 -14.11 2.64 7.14
C ALA A 47 -13.80 4.03 7.74
N ARG A 48 -14.80 4.90 7.88
CA ARG A 48 -14.66 6.20 8.55
C ARG A 48 -14.35 6.06 10.04
N ALA A 49 -15.01 5.13 10.71
CA ALA A 49 -14.75 4.83 12.11
C ALA A 49 -13.31 4.33 12.31
N LEU A 50 -12.82 3.46 11.42
CA LEU A 50 -11.42 2.99 11.41
C LEU A 50 -10.43 4.15 11.24
N LEU A 51 -10.67 5.08 10.31
CA LEU A 51 -9.85 6.30 10.13
C LEU A 51 -9.95 7.32 11.27
N GLY A 52 -10.90 7.15 12.18
CA GLY A 52 -11.03 7.97 13.39
C GLY A 52 -10.24 7.44 14.58
N ARG A 53 -9.68 6.23 14.48
CA ARG A 53 -8.89 5.63 15.56
C ARG A 53 -7.50 6.26 15.65
N PRO A 54 -6.87 6.29 16.84
CA PRO A 54 -5.46 6.61 16.98
C PRO A 54 -4.59 5.70 16.10
N MET A 55 -3.53 6.26 15.53
CA MET A 55 -2.54 5.51 14.77
C MET A 55 -1.37 5.09 15.67
N PRO A 56 -0.70 3.96 15.39
CA PRO A 56 -0.97 2.99 14.32
C PRO A 56 -2.25 2.16 14.59
N VAL A 57 -2.86 1.63 13.53
CA VAL A 57 -4.10 0.84 13.63
C VAL A 57 -4.04 -0.42 12.74
N VAL A 58 -4.56 -1.53 13.26
CA VAL A 58 -4.81 -2.73 12.45
C VAL A 58 -5.94 -2.43 11.47
N VAL A 59 -5.65 -2.56 10.18
CA VAL A 59 -6.63 -2.40 9.11
C VAL A 59 -7.43 -3.67 8.93
N ASN A 60 -6.73 -4.79 8.75
CA ASN A 60 -7.30 -6.12 8.58
C ASN A 60 -6.29 -7.16 9.10
N ALA A 61 -6.79 -8.28 9.61
CA ALA A 61 -6.00 -9.38 10.17
C ALA A 61 -6.32 -10.68 9.43
N ASP A 62 -5.55 -11.72 9.73
CA ASP A 62 -5.78 -13.09 9.22
C ASP A 62 -5.88 -13.18 7.69
N LEU A 63 -5.02 -12.39 7.02
CA LEU A 63 -4.93 -12.34 5.58
C LEU A 63 -3.89 -13.31 5.05
N SER A 64 -4.13 -13.84 3.86
CA SER A 64 -3.04 -14.35 3.03
C SER A 64 -2.05 -13.21 2.72
N TYR A 65 -0.78 -13.54 2.46
CA TYR A 65 0.18 -12.52 2.02
C TYR A 65 -0.30 -11.77 0.76
N GLY A 66 -0.96 -12.47 -0.17
CA GLY A 66 -1.49 -11.88 -1.39
C GLY A 66 -2.54 -10.80 -1.11
N ASP A 67 -3.49 -11.10 -0.23
CA ASP A 67 -4.54 -10.15 0.16
C ASP A 67 -3.96 -8.98 0.96
N ALA A 68 -3.00 -9.24 1.86
CA ALA A 68 -2.29 -8.21 2.59
C ALA A 68 -1.50 -7.28 1.65
N ALA A 69 -0.84 -7.83 0.63
CA ALA A 69 -0.10 -7.06 -0.38
C ALA A 69 -1.02 -6.21 -1.27
N LEU A 70 -2.17 -6.76 -1.68
CA LEU A 70 -3.20 -6.00 -2.39
C LEU A 70 -3.74 -4.87 -1.53
N GLY A 71 -4.02 -5.13 -0.25
CA GLY A 71 -4.47 -4.11 0.68
C GLY A 71 -3.43 -3.01 0.94
N GLN A 72 -2.16 -3.40 1.11
CA GLN A 72 -1.06 -2.44 1.23
C GLN A 72 -0.94 -1.58 -0.03
N PHE A 73 -1.09 -2.16 -1.22
CA PHE A 73 -1.05 -1.43 -2.49
C PHE A 73 -2.17 -0.37 -2.58
N GLU A 74 -3.40 -0.70 -2.19
CA GLU A 74 -4.52 0.25 -2.13
C GLU A 74 -4.24 1.42 -1.18
N LEU A 75 -3.65 1.14 -0.01
CA LEU A 75 -3.27 2.17 0.96
C LEU A 75 -2.13 3.05 0.45
N VAL A 76 -1.10 2.46 -0.16
CA VAL A 76 0.03 3.21 -0.75
C VAL A 76 -0.44 4.16 -1.85
N CYS A 77 -1.42 3.74 -2.67
CA CYS A 77 -2.00 4.62 -3.69
C CYS A 77 -2.63 5.89 -3.09
N CYS A 78 -3.10 5.81 -1.85
CA CYS A 78 -3.70 6.90 -1.10
C CYS A 78 -2.72 7.65 -0.20
N ASP A 79 -1.41 7.47 -0.37
CA ASP A 79 -0.35 8.11 0.43
C ASP A 79 -0.30 7.68 1.91
N ALA A 80 -0.98 6.57 2.27
CA ALA A 80 -0.88 6.02 3.61
C ALA A 80 0.43 5.21 3.81
N LEU A 81 0.97 5.28 5.02
CA LEU A 81 2.07 4.42 5.46
C LEU A 81 1.49 3.15 6.05
N SER A 82 1.81 2.01 5.47
CA SER A 82 1.31 0.71 5.93
C SER A 82 2.34 -0.39 5.80
N VAL A 83 2.24 -1.37 6.69
CA VAL A 83 3.15 -2.50 6.81
C VAL A 83 2.36 -3.79 6.95
N ILE A 84 2.97 -4.88 6.50
CA ILE A 84 2.43 -6.24 6.62
C ILE A 84 3.28 -6.94 7.67
N ILE A 85 2.63 -7.44 8.70
CA ILE A 85 3.28 -8.11 9.84
C ILE A 85 2.67 -9.50 9.96
N PRO A 86 3.43 -10.57 10.21
CA PRO A 86 2.85 -11.87 10.53
C PRO A 86 1.85 -11.76 11.69
N SER A 87 0.66 -12.35 11.55
CA SER A 87 -0.40 -12.24 12.56
C SER A 87 0.07 -12.76 13.93
N GLU A 88 0.91 -13.79 13.96
CA GLU A 88 1.51 -14.31 15.19
C GLU A 88 2.34 -13.26 15.96
N VAL A 89 3.01 -12.34 15.25
CA VAL A 89 3.80 -11.27 15.87
C VAL A 89 2.87 -10.21 16.44
N VAL A 90 1.79 -9.87 15.74
CA VAL A 90 0.81 -8.90 16.25
C VAL A 90 0.06 -9.45 17.47
N ALA A 91 -0.24 -10.75 17.47
CA ALA A 91 -0.96 -11.40 18.55
C ALA A 91 -0.12 -11.64 19.82
N ASN A 92 1.16 -11.98 19.66
CA ASN A 92 1.97 -12.51 20.76
C ASN A 92 3.14 -11.62 21.19
N ALA A 93 3.50 -10.58 20.43
CA ALA A 93 4.62 -9.73 20.82
C ALA A 93 4.26 -8.81 21.98
N GLU A 94 5.26 -8.54 22.81
CA GLU A 94 5.16 -7.53 23.87
C GLU A 94 4.78 -6.16 23.28
N PRO A 95 3.85 -5.40 23.90
CA PRO A 95 3.41 -4.11 23.37
C PRO A 95 4.56 -3.12 23.13
N SER A 96 5.59 -3.14 23.98
CA SER A 96 6.79 -2.31 23.82
C SER A 96 7.56 -2.68 22.56
N TYR A 97 7.76 -3.97 22.31
CA TYR A 97 8.42 -4.46 21.09
C TYR A 97 7.66 -4.05 19.84
N LEU A 98 6.33 -4.20 19.83
CA LEU A 98 5.51 -3.82 18.68
C LEU A 98 5.56 -2.29 18.44
N GLY A 99 5.55 -1.49 19.51
CA GLY A 99 5.74 -0.04 19.42
C GLY A 99 7.09 0.35 18.81
N ASP A 100 8.17 -0.28 19.26
CA ASP A 100 9.53 -0.06 18.73
C ASP A 100 9.67 -0.52 17.28
N LEU A 101 9.07 -1.65 16.94
CA LEU A 101 9.02 -2.16 15.56
C LEU A 101 8.33 -1.16 14.63
N LEU A 102 7.14 -0.69 14.99
CA LEU A 102 6.37 0.27 14.19
C LEU A 102 7.08 1.62 14.07
N THR A 103 7.76 2.06 15.14
CA THR A 103 8.59 3.29 15.12
C THR A 103 9.74 3.16 14.14
N ARG A 104 10.50 2.06 14.19
CA ARG A 104 11.60 1.81 13.25
C ARG A 104 11.10 1.67 11.82
N LEU A 105 9.99 0.97 11.61
CA LEU A 105 9.39 0.81 10.29
C LEU A 105 8.99 2.16 9.71
N ARG A 106 8.39 3.05 10.50
CA ARG A 106 8.03 4.42 10.08
C ARG A 106 9.24 5.22 9.59
N GLN A 107 10.41 5.01 10.18
CA GLN A 107 11.67 5.68 9.84
C GLN A 107 12.44 5.00 8.70
N SER A 108 11.93 3.89 8.17
CA SER A 108 12.61 3.15 7.11
C SER A 108 12.73 3.96 5.81
N ASP A 109 13.75 3.62 5.04
CA ASP A 109 14.01 4.17 3.71
C ASP A 109 12.81 4.08 2.75
N GLU A 110 11.91 3.12 2.96
CA GLU A 110 10.70 2.96 2.14
C GLU A 110 9.71 4.14 2.31
N PHE A 111 9.72 4.79 3.48
CA PHE A 111 8.80 5.88 3.81
C PHE A 111 9.47 7.26 3.78
N GLN A 112 10.74 7.34 3.42
CA GLN A 112 11.38 8.62 3.10
C GLN A 112 10.66 9.30 1.92
N GLN A 113 10.50 10.62 2.03
CA GLN A 113 9.87 11.42 0.98
C GLN A 113 10.82 11.57 -0.22
N VAL A 114 10.26 11.48 -1.41
CA VAL A 114 10.96 11.73 -2.68
C VAL A 114 10.02 12.51 -3.60
N THR A 115 10.59 13.20 -4.59
CA THR A 115 9.80 13.85 -5.64
C THR A 115 9.80 12.95 -6.87
N LEU A 116 8.61 12.56 -7.32
CA LEU A 116 8.45 11.88 -8.60
C LEU A 116 8.04 12.89 -9.65
N ARG A 117 8.82 12.96 -10.73
CA ARG A 117 8.53 13.78 -11.90
C ARG A 117 8.07 12.89 -13.04
N LEU A 118 6.82 13.07 -13.45
CA LEU A 118 6.22 12.42 -14.60
C LEU A 118 6.33 13.37 -15.79
N GLU A 119 7.17 13.01 -16.76
CA GLU A 119 7.49 13.85 -17.93
C GLU A 119 6.43 13.66 -19.03
N ARG A 120 5.93 12.43 -19.17
CA ARG A 120 5.00 12.07 -20.23
C ARG A 120 4.18 10.83 -19.89
N LEU A 121 2.94 10.80 -20.38
CA LEU A 121 2.10 9.61 -20.48
C LEU A 121 1.57 9.44 -21.90
N PRO A 122 1.40 8.19 -22.40
CA PRO A 122 0.62 7.97 -23.60
C PRO A 122 -0.85 8.31 -23.34
N ALA A 123 -1.56 8.75 -24.38
CA ALA A 123 -3.00 8.98 -24.28
C ALA A 123 -3.76 7.65 -24.12
N GLY A 124 -4.90 7.71 -23.43
CA GLY A 124 -5.84 6.59 -23.33
C GLY A 124 -6.28 6.28 -21.89
N GLU A 125 -7.22 5.34 -21.78
CA GLU A 125 -7.85 4.97 -20.51
C GLU A 125 -6.85 4.46 -19.46
N ALA A 126 -5.82 3.71 -19.89
CA ALA A 126 -4.79 3.20 -19.00
C ALA A 126 -4.03 4.33 -18.28
N ALA A 127 -3.73 5.43 -18.98
CA ALA A 127 -3.06 6.60 -18.40
C ALA A 127 -3.99 7.36 -17.45
N THR A 128 -5.25 7.55 -17.82
CA THR A 128 -6.27 8.14 -16.95
C THR A 128 -6.40 7.34 -15.65
N ARG A 129 -6.51 6.01 -15.74
CA ARG A 129 -6.61 5.14 -14.57
C ARG A 129 -5.36 5.22 -13.70
N PHE A 130 -4.18 5.24 -14.31
CA PHE A 130 -2.91 5.38 -13.61
C PHE A 130 -2.82 6.69 -12.81
N LEU A 131 -3.17 7.82 -13.43
CA LEU A 131 -3.19 9.14 -12.76
C LEU A 131 -4.21 9.18 -11.62
N ARG A 132 -5.43 8.69 -11.83
CA ARG A 132 -6.46 8.62 -10.78
C ARG A 132 -6.03 7.74 -9.62
N GLN A 133 -5.44 6.58 -9.92
CA GLN A 133 -5.06 5.59 -8.93
C GLN A 133 -3.91 6.09 -8.06
N PHE A 134 -2.83 6.59 -8.66
CA PHE A 134 -1.64 6.99 -7.91
C PHE A 134 -1.72 8.44 -7.42
N LEU A 135 -2.16 9.38 -8.25
CA LEU A 135 -2.12 10.80 -7.92
C LEU A 135 -3.46 11.34 -7.41
N GLY A 136 -4.55 10.56 -7.51
CA GLY A 136 -5.85 11.00 -7.04
C GLY A 136 -6.48 12.11 -7.88
N LEU A 137 -5.95 12.37 -9.08
CA LEU A 137 -6.43 13.43 -9.96
C LEU A 137 -7.89 13.22 -10.35
N SER A 138 -8.62 14.31 -10.50
CA SER A 138 -9.98 14.31 -11.06
C SER A 138 -9.98 13.91 -12.54
N GLU A 139 -11.17 13.64 -13.08
CA GLU A 139 -11.30 13.31 -14.50
C GLU A 139 -10.86 14.47 -15.41
N ALA A 140 -11.15 15.71 -15.01
CA ALA A 140 -10.74 16.90 -15.76
C ALA A 140 -9.21 17.02 -15.80
N GLU A 141 -8.55 16.86 -14.65
CA GLU A 141 -7.08 16.89 -14.55
C GLU A 141 -6.42 15.75 -15.33
N CYS A 142 -7.07 14.58 -15.43
CA CYS A 142 -6.54 13.46 -16.22
C CYS A 142 -6.72 13.63 -17.74
N LYS A 143 -7.73 14.39 -18.19
CA LYS A 143 -7.98 14.63 -19.64
C LYS A 143 -6.96 15.59 -20.24
N ALA A 144 -6.45 16.53 -19.45
CA ALA A 144 -5.46 17.52 -19.89
C ALA A 144 -4.38 17.74 -18.81
N PRO A 145 -3.56 16.72 -18.50
CA PRO A 145 -2.48 16.86 -17.53
C PRO A 145 -1.42 17.84 -18.05
N LEU A 146 -1.01 18.79 -17.21
CA LEU A 146 0.09 19.69 -17.51
C LEU A 146 1.41 19.03 -17.13
N PHE A 147 2.24 18.70 -18.13
CA PHE A 147 3.55 18.11 -17.92
C PHE A 147 4.65 19.18 -17.86
N PRO A 148 5.73 18.96 -17.07
CA PRO A 148 5.93 17.83 -16.16
C PRO A 148 4.97 17.88 -14.96
N LEU A 149 4.45 16.72 -14.56
CA LEU A 149 3.71 16.57 -13.30
C LEU A 149 4.68 16.18 -12.19
N GLU A 150 4.77 17.00 -11.16
CA GLU A 150 5.62 16.73 -9.99
C GLU A 150 4.75 16.41 -8.77
N SER A 151 5.11 15.36 -8.06
CA SER A 151 4.38 14.95 -6.86
C SER A 151 5.37 14.44 -5.81
N ARG A 152 5.24 14.96 -4.59
CA ARG A 152 5.99 14.49 -3.42
C ARG A 152 5.26 13.30 -2.81
N MET A 153 5.99 12.21 -2.60
CA MET A 153 5.44 10.97 -2.07
C MET A 153 6.51 10.12 -1.39
N CYS A 154 6.10 9.07 -0.69
CA CYS A 154 7.04 8.11 -0.13
C CYS A 154 7.78 7.33 -1.23
N ARG A 155 9.05 6.98 -0.97
CA ARG A 155 9.90 6.18 -1.87
C ARG A 155 9.22 4.90 -2.32
N LYS A 156 8.50 4.22 -1.43
CA LYS A 156 7.70 3.02 -1.75
C LYS A 156 6.65 3.29 -2.83
N LYS A 157 5.86 4.36 -2.69
CA LYS A 157 4.86 4.78 -3.68
C LYS A 157 5.54 5.12 -5.00
N ALA A 158 6.62 5.89 -4.97
CA ALA A 158 7.38 6.24 -6.17
C ALA A 158 7.91 5.00 -6.91
N ARG A 159 8.46 4.01 -6.20
CA ARG A 159 8.93 2.73 -6.77
C ARG A 159 7.79 1.94 -7.43
N ILE A 160 6.67 1.81 -6.73
CA ILE A 160 5.49 1.10 -7.26
C ILE A 160 4.94 1.84 -8.47
N MET A 161 4.77 3.16 -8.38
CA MET A 161 4.28 3.99 -9.47
C MET A 161 5.20 3.94 -10.69
N ALA A 162 6.52 3.94 -10.50
CA ALA A 162 7.49 3.78 -11.60
C ALA A 162 7.37 2.40 -12.27
N HIS A 163 7.24 1.33 -11.49
CA HIS A 163 7.04 -0.02 -12.02
C HIS A 163 5.75 -0.11 -12.88
N TRP A 164 4.62 0.37 -12.36
CA TRP A 164 3.35 0.38 -13.11
C TRP A 164 3.37 1.35 -14.29
N GLY A 165 4.04 2.48 -14.15
CA GLY A 165 4.22 3.47 -15.21
C GLY A 165 4.98 2.89 -16.40
N HIS A 166 6.04 2.12 -16.16
CA HIS A 166 6.79 1.45 -17.22
C HIS A 166 5.91 0.51 -18.05
N ARG A 167 4.99 -0.22 -17.41
CA ARG A 167 4.05 -1.13 -18.10
C ARG A 167 3.11 -0.40 -19.06
N ILE A 168 2.82 0.88 -18.80
CA ILE A 168 2.02 1.72 -19.68
C ILE A 168 2.86 2.69 -20.50
N ARG A 169 4.19 2.51 -20.58
CA ARG A 169 5.12 3.39 -21.34
C ARG A 169 5.11 4.85 -20.87
N ALA A 170 4.88 5.08 -19.58
CA ALA A 170 5.06 6.38 -18.95
C ALA A 170 6.56 6.73 -18.79
N GLU A 171 6.91 8.01 -18.91
CA GLU A 171 8.26 8.50 -18.66
C GLU A 171 8.32 9.15 -17.26
N LEU A 172 8.92 8.45 -16.30
CA LEU A 172 9.05 8.90 -14.91
C LEU A 172 10.52 9.04 -14.50
N LYS A 173 10.80 10.06 -13.69
CA LYS A 173 12.09 10.28 -13.05
C LYS A 173 11.90 10.48 -11.55
N VAL A 174 12.67 9.78 -10.75
CA VAL A 174 12.76 10.05 -9.31
C VAL A 174 13.78 11.17 -9.12
N VAL A 175 13.32 12.29 -8.62
CA VAL A 175 14.14 13.43 -8.22
C VAL A 175 14.33 13.31 -6.71
N VAL A 176 15.54 12.96 -6.29
CA VAL A 176 15.93 13.01 -4.88
C VAL A 176 16.25 14.48 -4.58
N ASP A 177 15.56 15.10 -3.62
CA ASP A 177 15.86 16.48 -3.25
C ASP A 177 17.30 16.54 -2.72
N PRO A 178 18.21 17.32 -3.34
CA PRO A 178 19.60 17.42 -2.88
C PRO A 178 19.73 18.02 -1.47
N ARG A 179 18.63 18.51 -0.88
CA ARG A 179 18.57 19.06 0.49
C ARG A 179 18.38 18.01 1.59
N ASP A 180 18.21 16.73 1.25
CA ASP A 180 18.09 15.62 2.21
C ASP A 180 19.44 14.91 2.49
N LYS A 181 20.57 15.62 2.34
CA LYS A 181 21.91 15.16 2.73
C LYS A 181 22.51 16.03 3.83
#